data_AF-A0AAV5QIQ2-F1
#
_entry.id   AF-A0AAV5QIQ2-F1
#
_cell.length_a   1.000
_cell.length_b   1.000
_cell.length_c   1.000
_cell.angle_alpha   90.00
_cell.angle_beta   90.00
_cell.angle_gamma   90.00
#
_symmetry.space_group_name_H-M   'P 1'
#
loop_
_entity.id
_entity.type
_entity.pdbx_description
1 polymer ?
#
loop_
_entity_poly.entity_id
_entity_poly.type
_entity_poly.pdbx_seq_one_letter_code
_entity_poly.pdbx_strand_id
1 'polypeptide(L)'
;MGIFSFFGTSEKKDISSSGVLEDLSEEQKTFFLKENDRLEIEVKQAEAQSGDSNNGTIGKGLQKLLGENHIPTSAKEKEEFEQYQLQNTKRHAMLENCAEVQQLLLSCLKNGSYTEKFTMCNERTKAMFNCIDSQKKSLSLLGYESARSVKESEFIKGKADDLFVKHFGKEGLSLEDEIKEQFVDDLENTRVMLWK
;
A
#
# COMPACT_ATOMS: atom_id res chain seq x y z
N MET A 1 16.08 -30.02 -29.20
CA MET A 1 14.61 -30.23 -29.35
C MET A 1 14.06 -30.39 -27.95
N GLY A 2 13.19 -29.57 -27.37
CA GLY A 2 12.57 -28.30 -27.70
C GLY A 2 11.82 -27.93 -26.41
N ILE A 3 12.12 -26.76 -25.85
CA ILE A 3 11.53 -26.24 -24.61
C ILE A 3 10.14 -25.71 -24.98
N PHE A 4 9.08 -26.21 -24.34
CA PHE A 4 7.77 -25.55 -24.35
C PHE A 4 7.48 -25.03 -22.94
N SER A 5 7.80 -23.75 -22.74
CA SER A 5 7.32 -22.96 -21.61
C SER A 5 5.84 -22.66 -21.82
N PHE A 6 4.98 -23.19 -20.96
CA PHE A 6 3.60 -22.73 -20.82
C PHE A 6 3.63 -21.43 -20.02
N PHE A 7 3.66 -20.28 -20.71
CA PHE A 7 3.30 -19.01 -20.09
C PHE A 7 1.77 -18.94 -20.04
N GLY A 8 1.22 -19.26 -18.86
CA GLY A 8 -0.16 -18.91 -18.53
C GLY A 8 -0.29 -17.39 -18.53
N THR A 9 -1.17 -16.88 -19.39
CA THR A 9 -1.58 -15.48 -19.42
C THR A 9 -2.31 -15.14 -18.12
N SER A 10 -1.65 -14.42 -17.22
CA SER A 10 -2.31 -13.81 -16.07
C SER A 10 -3.25 -12.72 -16.57
N GLU A 11 -4.54 -12.97 -16.33
CA GLU A 11 -5.69 -12.13 -16.64
C GLU A 11 -5.56 -10.82 -15.84
N LYS A 12 -5.46 -9.67 -16.54
CA LYS A 12 -5.40 -8.34 -15.93
C LYS A 12 -6.71 -8.08 -15.17
N LYS A 13 -6.69 -8.12 -13.83
CA LYS A 13 -7.91 -8.00 -13.03
C LYS A 13 -7.81 -7.14 -11.78
N ASP A 14 -6.90 -6.14 -11.73
CA ASP A 14 -6.56 -5.52 -10.43
C ASP A 14 -6.86 -4.01 -10.27
N ILE A 15 -7.73 -3.43 -11.11
CA ILE A 15 -8.44 -2.16 -10.76
C ILE A 15 -9.92 -2.22 -11.16
N SER A 16 -10.21 -2.93 -12.26
CA SER A 16 -11.59 -3.12 -12.73
C SER A 16 -12.47 -3.89 -11.73
N SER A 17 -11.90 -4.77 -10.89
CA SER A 17 -12.65 -5.64 -9.99
C SER A 17 -13.24 -4.93 -8.76
N SER A 18 -12.77 -3.72 -8.45
CA SER A 18 -13.33 -2.89 -7.38
C SER A 18 -14.66 -2.20 -7.75
N GLY A 19 -15.15 -2.32 -9.00
CA GLY A 19 -16.38 -1.64 -9.48
C GLY A 19 -16.28 -0.10 -9.54
N VAL A 20 -15.19 0.47 -9.03
CA VAL A 20 -14.96 1.91 -8.86
C VAL A 20 -14.86 2.67 -10.18
N LEU A 21 -14.34 2.05 -11.24
CA LEU A 21 -14.16 2.70 -12.53
C LEU A 21 -15.44 2.74 -13.37
N GLU A 22 -16.47 1.93 -13.08
CA GLU A 22 -17.62 1.76 -13.98
C GLU A 22 -18.40 3.06 -14.21
N ASP A 23 -18.46 3.93 -13.20
CA ASP A 23 -19.17 5.22 -13.22
C ASP A 23 -18.34 6.41 -13.72
N LEU A 24 -17.07 6.20 -14.08
CA LEU A 24 -16.20 7.29 -14.55
C LEU A 24 -16.32 7.52 -16.05
N SER A 25 -16.06 8.75 -16.50
CA SER A 25 -15.90 9.02 -17.92
C SER A 25 -14.68 8.28 -18.48
N GLU A 26 -14.68 7.98 -19.78
CA GLU A 26 -13.54 7.28 -20.42
C GLU A 26 -12.21 8.03 -20.28
N GLU A 27 -12.25 9.36 -20.24
CA GLU A 27 -11.08 10.20 -19.99
C GLU A 27 -10.56 10.04 -18.55
N GLN A 28 -11.45 9.97 -17.56
CA GLN A 28 -11.10 9.71 -16.17
C GLN A 28 -10.54 8.30 -15.99
N LYS A 29 -11.17 7.29 -16.59
CA LYS A 29 -10.67 5.91 -16.60
C LYS A 29 -9.27 5.84 -17.19
N THR A 30 -9.05 6.47 -18.33
CA THR A 30 -7.75 6.48 -19.00
C THR A 30 -6.67 7.17 -18.16
N PHE A 31 -7.03 8.27 -17.47
CA PHE A 31 -6.14 8.95 -16.54
C PHE A 31 -5.70 8.02 -15.39
N PHE A 32 -6.65 7.37 -14.71
CA PHE A 32 -6.34 6.45 -13.62
C PHE A 32 -5.57 5.21 -14.07
N LEU A 33 -5.91 4.63 -15.22
CA LEU A 33 -5.23 3.46 -15.76
C LEU A 33 -3.77 3.79 -16.12
N LYS A 34 -3.54 4.91 -16.80
CA LYS A 34 -2.19 5.36 -17.17
C LYS A 34 -1.32 5.62 -15.95
N GLU A 35 -1.91 6.20 -14.90
CA GLU A 35 -1.18 6.53 -13.70
C GLU A 35 -0.95 5.31 -12.80
N ASN A 36 -1.89 4.37 -12.78
CA ASN A 36 -1.71 3.07 -12.14
C ASN A 36 -0.62 2.24 -12.83
N ASP A 37 -0.55 2.26 -14.17
CA ASP A 37 0.54 1.64 -14.93
C ASP A 37 1.90 2.28 -14.58
N ARG A 38 1.95 3.60 -14.36
CA ARG A 38 3.16 4.28 -13.88
C ARG A 38 3.57 3.77 -12.49
N LEU A 39 2.62 3.68 -11.57
CA LEU A 39 2.84 3.14 -10.22
C LEU A 39 3.31 1.68 -10.25
N GLU A 40 2.79 0.84 -11.16
CA GLU A 40 3.27 -0.53 -11.34
C GLU A 40 4.74 -0.61 -11.75
N ILE A 41 5.15 0.27 -12.67
CA ILE A 41 6.52 0.33 -13.15
C ILE A 41 7.44 0.78 -12.02
N GLU A 42 7.04 1.81 -11.28
CA GLU A 42 7.81 2.34 -10.15
C GLU A 42 7.90 1.34 -8.98
N VAL A 43 6.87 0.51 -8.75
CA VAL A 43 6.88 -0.57 -7.74
C VAL A 43 7.89 -1.64 -8.15
N LYS A 44 7.82 -2.13 -9.40
CA LYS A 44 8.77 -3.13 -9.92
C LYS A 44 10.22 -2.64 -9.89
N GLN A 45 10.45 -1.35 -10.12
CA GLN A 45 11.79 -0.74 -10.05
C GLN A 45 12.29 -0.58 -8.60
N ALA A 46 11.41 -0.22 -7.66
CA ALA A 46 11.76 -0.11 -6.24
C ALA A 46 12.03 -1.48 -5.59
N GLU A 47 11.28 -2.52 -5.98
CA GLU A 47 11.49 -3.90 -5.54
C GLU A 47 12.82 -4.48 -6.03
N ALA A 48 13.28 -4.07 -7.21
CA ALA A 48 14.61 -4.44 -7.71
C ALA A 48 15.75 -3.79 -6.91
N GLN A 49 15.47 -2.77 -6.09
CA GLN A 49 16.44 -2.04 -5.28
C GLN A 49 16.37 -2.38 -3.79
N SER A 50 15.27 -2.98 -3.30
CA SER A 50 15.11 -3.40 -1.90
C SER A 50 15.66 -4.81 -1.63
N GLY A 51 16.79 -5.14 -2.24
CA GLY A 51 17.54 -6.35 -1.93
C GLY A 51 18.22 -6.24 -0.58
N ASP A 52 17.46 -6.43 0.51
CA ASP A 52 18.05 -6.76 1.81
C ASP A 52 17.22 -7.83 2.53
N SER A 53 17.64 -9.07 2.32
CA SER A 53 17.17 -10.24 3.07
C SER A 53 17.72 -10.17 4.49
N ASN A 54 17.02 -9.49 5.40
CA ASN A 54 17.19 -9.73 6.83
C ASN A 54 16.37 -10.97 7.23
N ASN A 55 16.85 -12.11 6.78
CA ASN A 55 16.32 -13.41 7.14
C ASN A 55 16.83 -13.76 8.54
N GLY A 56 16.03 -13.55 9.59
CA GLY A 56 16.14 -14.40 10.78
C GLY A 56 16.07 -13.80 12.19
N THR A 57 15.91 -12.49 12.40
CA THR A 57 15.73 -11.98 13.78
C THR A 57 14.27 -11.66 14.05
N ILE A 58 13.67 -12.35 15.01
CA ILE A 58 12.35 -11.99 15.56
C ILE A 58 12.47 -10.55 16.07
N GLY A 59 11.71 -9.62 15.50
CA GLY A 59 11.57 -8.28 16.08
C GLY A 59 11.01 -8.43 17.49
N LYS A 60 11.84 -8.21 18.52
CA LYS A 60 11.42 -8.38 19.92
C LYS A 60 10.28 -7.41 20.24
N GLY A 61 10.27 -6.24 19.61
CA GLY A 61 9.15 -5.31 19.61
C GLY A 61 7.83 -5.93 19.14
N LEU A 62 7.82 -6.53 17.94
CA LEU A 62 6.63 -7.21 17.41
C LEU A 62 6.15 -8.34 18.32
N GLN A 63 7.06 -9.15 18.85
CA GLN A 63 6.70 -10.22 19.80
C GLN A 63 6.04 -9.66 21.07
N LYS A 64 6.55 -8.55 21.60
CA LYS A 64 5.99 -7.88 22.77
C LYS A 64 4.59 -7.31 22.49
N LEU A 65 4.35 -6.80 21.28
CA LEU A 65 3.09 -6.16 20.89
C LEU A 65 2.01 -7.18 20.50
N LEU A 66 2.39 -8.26 19.82
CA LEU A 66 1.46 -9.26 19.27
C LEU A 66 1.35 -10.54 20.12
N GLY A 67 2.19 -10.67 21.16
CA GLY A 67 2.27 -11.84 22.03
C GLY A 67 3.12 -12.98 21.45
N GLU A 68 3.48 -13.97 22.26
CA GLU A 68 4.46 -15.00 21.86
C GLU A 68 3.98 -15.95 20.75
N ASN A 69 2.65 -16.12 20.60
CA ASN A 69 2.03 -17.06 19.66
C ASN A 69 1.55 -16.40 18.34
N HIS A 70 2.18 -15.30 17.93
CA HIS A 70 1.80 -14.62 16.68
C HIS A 70 2.38 -15.26 15.42
N ILE A 71 3.39 -16.14 15.56
CA ILE A 71 4.05 -16.82 14.44
C ILE A 71 3.36 -18.18 14.19
N PRO A 72 3.01 -18.53 12.94
CA PRO A 72 2.52 -19.84 12.56
C PRO A 72 3.43 -20.97 13.04
N THR A 73 2.88 -21.91 13.81
CA THR A 73 3.65 -23.05 14.32
C THR A 73 3.28 -24.35 13.61
N SER A 74 2.02 -24.46 13.15
CA SER A 74 1.52 -25.60 12.39
C SER A 74 1.69 -25.42 10.87
N ALA A 75 1.69 -26.53 10.13
CA ALA A 75 1.72 -26.49 8.66
C ALA A 75 0.50 -25.78 8.07
N LYS A 76 -0.67 -25.96 8.69
CA LYS A 76 -1.93 -25.32 8.29
C LYS A 76 -1.88 -23.80 8.41
N GLU A 77 -1.37 -23.29 9.53
CA GLU A 77 -1.23 -21.83 9.71
C GLU A 77 -0.19 -21.23 8.74
N LYS A 78 0.86 -21.99 8.39
CA LYS A 78 1.84 -21.55 7.39
C LYS A 78 1.23 -21.46 6.00
N GLU A 79 0.46 -22.47 5.60
CA GLU A 79 -0.28 -22.46 4.33
C GLU A 79 -1.30 -21.30 4.28
N GLU A 80 -2.04 -21.07 5.36
CA GLU A 80 -2.97 -19.93 5.49
C GLU A 80 -2.23 -18.59 5.32
N PHE A 81 -1.03 -18.46 5.91
CA PHE A 81 -0.22 -17.26 5.76
C PHE A 81 0.32 -17.07 4.34
N GLU A 82 0.80 -18.14 3.70
CA GLU A 82 1.24 -18.08 2.29
C GLU A 82 0.09 -17.65 1.37
N GLN A 83 -1.11 -18.20 1.56
CA GLN A 83 -2.31 -17.77 0.81
C GLN A 83 -2.66 -16.30 1.07
N TYR A 84 -2.57 -15.88 2.33
CA TYR A 84 -2.78 -14.48 2.68
C TYR A 84 -1.78 -13.56 1.96
N GLN A 85 -0.48 -13.91 1.90
CA GLN A 85 0.54 -13.10 1.23
C GLN A 85 0.29 -12.96 -0.28
N LEU A 86 -0.24 -14.00 -0.93
CA LEU A 86 -0.61 -13.95 -2.35
C LEU A 86 -1.77 -12.99 -2.62
N GLN A 87 -2.74 -12.92 -1.70
CA GLN A 87 -3.91 -12.05 -1.83
C GLN A 87 -3.65 -10.62 -1.36
N ASN A 88 -2.77 -10.44 -0.37
CA ASN A 88 -2.51 -9.17 0.31
C ASN A 88 -1.09 -8.69 0.01
N THR A 89 -0.79 -8.55 -1.29
CA THR A 89 0.48 -7.97 -1.74
C THR A 89 0.69 -6.58 -1.13
N LYS A 90 1.95 -6.12 -1.07
CA LYS A 90 2.27 -4.75 -0.63
C LYS A 90 1.43 -3.70 -1.38
N ARG A 91 1.20 -3.91 -2.68
CA ARG A 91 0.35 -3.04 -3.48
C ARG A 91 -1.11 -3.03 -3.02
N HIS A 92 -1.67 -4.20 -2.72
CA HIS A 92 -3.03 -4.29 -2.19
C HIS A 92 -3.15 -3.52 -0.86
N ALA A 93 -2.20 -3.72 0.05
CA ALA A 93 -2.14 -3.01 1.32
C ALA A 93 -2.04 -1.48 1.16
N MET A 94 -1.24 -0.99 0.20
CA MET A 94 -1.18 0.45 -0.12
C MET A 94 -2.54 1.00 -0.55
N LEU A 95 -3.23 0.28 -1.45
CA LEU A 95 -4.53 0.70 -1.96
C LEU A 95 -5.61 0.67 -0.87
N GLU A 96 -5.57 -0.34 0.01
CA GLU A 96 -6.48 -0.45 1.15
C GLU A 96 -6.32 0.73 2.12
N ASN A 97 -5.08 1.06 2.51
CA ASN A 97 -4.81 2.22 3.38
C ASN A 97 -5.23 3.55 2.72
N CYS A 98 -5.16 3.65 1.38
CA CYS A 98 -5.56 4.85 0.65
C CYS A 98 -7.05 4.88 0.26
N ALA A 99 -7.88 3.94 0.72
CA ALA A 99 -9.28 3.84 0.32
C ALA A 99 -10.11 5.08 0.68
N GLU A 100 -9.88 5.69 1.86
CA GLU A 100 -10.58 6.93 2.25
C GLU A 100 -10.24 8.10 1.29
N VAL A 101 -8.97 8.27 0.93
CA VAL A 101 -8.51 9.31 0.00
C VAL A 101 -9.04 9.05 -1.42
N GLN A 102 -9.04 7.79 -1.85
CA GLN A 102 -9.61 7.37 -3.12
C GLN A 102 -11.10 7.72 -3.21
N GLN A 103 -11.87 7.46 -2.14
CA GLN A 103 -13.29 7.77 -2.08
C GLN A 103 -13.55 9.28 -2.19
N LEU A 104 -12.71 10.12 -1.59
CA LEU A 104 -12.81 11.59 -1.71
C LEU A 104 -12.56 12.06 -3.14
N LEU A 105 -11.58 11.48 -3.82
CA LEU A 105 -11.32 11.78 -5.23
C LEU A 105 -12.51 11.39 -6.12
N LEU A 106 -13.06 10.19 -5.94
CA LEU A 106 -14.25 9.74 -6.68
C LEU A 106 -15.46 10.64 -6.40
N SER A 107 -15.66 11.02 -5.13
CA SER A 107 -16.73 11.94 -4.74
C SER A 107 -16.57 13.30 -5.43
N CYS A 108 -15.35 13.84 -5.51
CA CYS A 108 -15.09 15.08 -6.25
C CYS A 108 -15.39 14.93 -7.75
N LEU A 109 -14.95 13.85 -8.38
CA LEU A 109 -15.17 13.62 -9.81
C LEU A 109 -16.67 13.50 -10.14
N LYS A 110 -17.47 12.89 -9.26
CA LYS A 110 -18.92 12.72 -9.43
C LYS A 110 -19.71 13.96 -9.02
N ASN A 111 -19.43 14.50 -7.84
CA ASN A 111 -20.28 15.49 -7.15
C ASN A 111 -19.61 16.84 -6.90
N GLY A 112 -18.33 17.00 -7.25
CA GLY A 112 -17.59 18.25 -7.07
C GLY A 112 -18.19 19.43 -7.85
N SER A 113 -17.79 20.64 -7.43
CA SER A 113 -18.15 21.89 -8.09
C SER A 113 -17.66 21.93 -9.54
N TYR A 114 -18.23 22.81 -10.35
CA TYR A 114 -17.79 23.00 -11.74
C TYR A 114 -16.29 23.32 -11.82
N THR A 115 -15.78 24.14 -10.91
CA THR A 115 -14.35 24.51 -10.86
C THR A 115 -13.48 23.29 -10.52
N GLU A 116 -13.86 22.51 -9.51
CA GLU A 116 -13.09 21.32 -9.12
C GLU A 116 -13.05 20.30 -10.27
N LYS A 117 -14.20 20.00 -10.88
CA LYS A 117 -14.29 19.11 -12.04
C LYS A 117 -13.50 19.62 -13.24
N PHE A 118 -13.53 20.93 -13.50
CA PHE A 118 -12.72 21.54 -14.57
C PHE A 118 -11.22 21.33 -14.35
N THR A 119 -10.77 21.37 -13.09
CA THR A 119 -9.38 21.04 -12.73
C THR A 119 -9.12 19.55 -12.53
N MET A 120 -10.08 18.69 -12.88
CA MET A 120 -10.00 17.23 -12.67
C MET A 120 -9.67 16.87 -11.22
N CYS A 121 -10.25 17.61 -10.27
CA CYS A 121 -10.07 17.38 -8.84
C CYS A 121 -8.59 17.36 -8.41
N ASN A 122 -7.76 18.24 -8.99
CA ASN A 122 -6.31 18.25 -8.86
C ASN A 122 -5.80 18.08 -7.41
N GLU A 123 -6.42 18.75 -6.43
CA GLU A 123 -6.03 18.62 -5.03
C GLU A 123 -6.24 17.20 -4.48
N ARG A 124 -7.40 16.59 -4.74
CA ARG A 124 -7.72 15.22 -4.33
C ARG A 124 -6.88 14.19 -5.09
N THR A 125 -6.56 14.47 -6.35
CA THR A 125 -5.65 13.66 -7.17
C THR A 125 -4.24 13.67 -6.59
N LYS A 126 -3.72 14.84 -6.19
CA LYS A 126 -2.41 14.96 -5.51
C LYS A 126 -2.41 14.23 -4.17
N ALA A 127 -3.45 14.38 -3.37
CA ALA A 127 -3.59 13.67 -2.10
C ALA A 127 -3.55 12.15 -2.30
N MET A 128 -4.22 11.63 -3.33
CA MET A 128 -4.18 10.20 -3.67
C MET A 128 -2.76 9.72 -3.98
N PHE A 129 -2.01 10.43 -4.82
CA PHE A 129 -0.63 10.02 -5.13
C PHE A 129 0.29 10.12 -3.92
N ASN A 130 0.16 11.18 -3.13
CA ASN A 130 0.95 11.31 -1.91
C ASN A 130 0.63 10.21 -0.89
N CYS A 131 -0.64 9.78 -0.80
CA CYS A 131 -1.01 8.62 0.00
C CYS A 131 -0.28 7.36 -0.51
N ILE A 132 -0.38 7.06 -1.80
CA ILE A 132 0.27 5.88 -2.38
C ILE A 132 1.78 5.90 -2.19
N ASP A 133 2.45 7.02 -2.44
CA ASP A 133 3.89 7.17 -2.27
C ASP A 133 4.31 7.02 -0.80
N SER A 134 3.53 7.57 0.12
CA SER A 134 3.78 7.47 1.56
C SER A 134 3.57 6.04 2.05
N GLN A 135 2.50 5.36 1.62
CA GLN A 135 2.22 3.98 1.98
C GLN A 135 3.26 3.02 1.40
N LYS A 136 3.71 3.24 0.16
CA LYS A 136 4.81 2.47 -0.44
C LYS A 136 6.07 2.54 0.42
N LYS A 137 6.49 3.74 0.79
CA LYS A 137 7.67 3.95 1.66
C LYS A 137 7.48 3.34 3.04
N SER A 138 6.31 3.56 3.65
CA SER A 138 5.98 3.08 5.00
C SER A 138 6.01 1.56 5.08
N LEU A 139 5.32 0.88 4.17
CA LEU A 139 5.23 -0.58 4.18
C LEU A 139 6.59 -1.23 3.91
N SER A 140 7.39 -0.67 2.99
CA SER A 140 8.75 -1.13 2.76
C SER A 140 9.65 -0.90 3.99
N LEU A 141 9.61 0.29 4.59
CA LEU A 141 10.46 0.63 5.72
C LEU A 141 10.10 -0.14 6.99
N LEU A 142 8.81 -0.35 7.25
CA LEU A 142 8.32 -1.14 8.38
C LEU A 142 8.46 -2.66 8.15
N GLY A 143 8.80 -3.10 6.94
CA GLY A 143 9.11 -4.49 6.64
C GLY A 143 7.88 -5.36 6.38
N TYR A 144 6.84 -4.84 5.73
CA TYR A 144 5.61 -5.58 5.41
C TYR A 144 5.87 -6.90 4.68
N GLU A 145 6.81 -6.91 3.74
CA GLU A 145 7.21 -8.10 2.97
C GLU A 145 8.01 -9.11 3.81
N SER A 146 8.58 -8.67 4.94
CA SER A 146 9.30 -9.50 5.90
C SER A 146 8.40 -10.01 7.04
N ALA A 147 7.10 -9.68 7.02
CA ALA A 147 6.13 -10.25 7.96
C ALA A 147 6.09 -11.77 7.84
N ARG A 148 5.83 -12.45 8.96
CA ARG A 148 5.86 -13.91 9.10
C ARG A 148 4.53 -14.50 9.51
N SER A 149 3.52 -13.65 9.68
CA SER A 149 2.17 -14.04 9.99
C SER A 149 1.17 -13.00 9.52
N VAL A 150 -0.08 -13.41 9.38
CA VAL A 150 -1.20 -12.50 9.08
C VAL A 150 -1.26 -11.38 10.11
N LYS A 151 -1.02 -11.70 11.40
CA LYS A 151 -1.04 -10.70 12.48
C LYS A 151 0.08 -9.66 12.32
N GLU A 152 1.28 -10.07 11.93
CA GLU A 152 2.37 -9.13 11.65
C GLU A 152 2.05 -8.25 10.43
N SER A 153 1.56 -8.85 9.34
CA SER A 153 1.19 -8.11 8.12
C SER A 153 0.11 -7.08 8.41
N GLU A 154 -0.98 -7.46 9.07
CA GLU A 154 -2.08 -6.56 9.44
C GLU A 154 -1.62 -5.47 10.41
N PHE A 155 -0.76 -5.82 11.37
CA PHE A 155 -0.21 -4.84 12.31
C PHE A 155 0.68 -3.80 11.61
N ILE A 156 1.58 -4.24 10.71
CA ILE A 156 2.45 -3.35 9.95
C ILE A 156 1.60 -2.46 9.02
N LYS A 157 0.62 -3.04 8.32
CA LYS A 157 -0.33 -2.32 7.46
C LYS A 157 -1.07 -1.24 8.23
N GLY A 158 -1.65 -1.60 9.39
CA GLY A 158 -2.36 -0.66 10.24
C GLY A 158 -1.45 0.43 10.83
N LYS A 159 -0.20 0.10 11.18
CA LYS A 159 0.75 1.11 11.67
C LYS A 159 1.17 2.10 10.58
N ALA A 160 1.35 1.64 9.35
CA ALA A 160 1.59 2.53 8.22
C ALA A 160 0.41 3.48 7.98
N ASP A 161 -0.82 3.00 8.12
CA ASP A 161 -2.03 3.82 8.01
C ASP A 161 -2.16 4.83 9.16
N ASP A 162 -2.02 4.37 10.41
CA ASP A 162 -2.07 5.21 11.61
C ASP A 162 -1.10 6.40 11.52
N LEU A 163 0.14 6.14 11.08
CA LEU A 163 1.15 7.18 10.89
C LEU A 163 0.74 8.14 9.77
N PHE A 164 0.26 7.62 8.64
CA PHE A 164 -0.21 8.50 7.57
C PHE A 164 -1.33 9.42 8.05
N VAL A 165 -2.36 8.87 8.70
CA VAL A 165 -3.50 9.65 9.21
C VAL A 165 -3.06 10.64 10.29
N LYS A 166 -2.11 10.28 11.15
CA LYS A 166 -1.57 11.17 12.19
C LYS A 166 -0.95 12.44 11.59
N HIS A 167 -0.22 12.33 10.48
CA HIS A 167 0.51 13.44 9.89
C HIS A 167 -0.28 14.16 8.79
N PHE A 168 -0.92 13.41 7.90
CA PHE A 168 -1.58 13.96 6.71
C PHE A 168 -3.09 14.11 6.85
N GLY A 169 -3.67 13.57 7.94
CA GLY A 169 -5.10 13.45 8.14
C GLY A 169 -5.73 12.36 7.27
N LYS A 170 -6.99 12.04 7.55
CA LYS A 170 -7.80 11.08 6.78
C LYS A 170 -7.92 11.43 5.29
N GLU A 171 -7.88 12.73 4.98
CA GLU A 171 -8.04 13.22 3.62
C GLU A 171 -6.73 13.34 2.84
N GLY A 172 -5.57 13.21 3.50
CA GLY A 172 -4.26 13.32 2.87
C GLY A 172 -3.94 14.70 2.29
N LEU A 173 -4.59 15.76 2.76
CA LEU A 173 -4.46 17.12 2.21
C LEU A 173 -3.30 17.93 2.80
N SER A 174 -2.76 17.53 3.96
CA SER A 174 -1.70 18.29 4.65
C SER A 174 -0.32 17.99 4.06
N LEU A 175 0.08 18.69 3.01
CA LEU A 175 1.27 18.34 2.20
C LEU A 175 2.52 19.18 2.48
N GLU A 176 2.58 19.83 3.64
CA GLU A 176 3.69 20.68 4.06
C GLU A 176 4.97 19.85 4.29
N ASP A 177 6.14 20.43 3.98
CA ASP A 177 7.40 19.69 4.03
C ASP A 177 7.81 19.33 5.47
N GLU A 178 7.53 20.22 6.43
CA GLU A 178 7.74 19.94 7.87
C GLU A 178 6.93 18.70 8.33
N ILE A 179 5.69 18.55 7.86
CA ILE A 179 4.84 17.40 8.17
C ILE A 179 5.44 16.11 7.61
N LYS A 180 5.99 16.16 6.39
CA LYS A 180 6.64 15.01 5.75
C LYS A 180 7.91 14.59 6.48
N GLU A 181 8.71 15.54 6.95
CA GLU A 181 9.91 15.26 7.74
C GLU A 181 9.54 14.56 9.05
N GLN A 182 8.56 15.10 9.79
CA GLN A 182 8.07 14.47 11.02
C GLN A 182 7.51 13.06 10.78
N PHE A 183 6.81 12.85 9.67
CA PHE A 183 6.31 11.54 9.29
C PHE A 183 7.44 10.53 9.05
N VAL A 184 8.51 10.94 8.36
CA VAL A 184 9.69 10.08 8.12
C VAL A 184 10.40 9.74 9.43
N ASP A 185 10.57 10.71 10.34
CA ASP A 185 11.18 10.47 11.64
C ASP A 185 10.36 9.48 12.49
N ASP A 186 9.04 9.64 12.53
CA ASP A 186 8.15 8.73 13.25
C ASP A 186 8.10 7.33 12.65
N LEU A 187 8.23 7.23 11.32
CA LEU A 187 8.37 5.96 10.62
C LEU A 187 9.67 5.23 11.00
N GLU A 188 10.82 5.92 10.99
CA GLU A 188 12.11 5.33 11.38
C GLU A 188 12.12 4.91 12.85
N ASN A 189 11.57 5.76 13.74
CA ASN A 189 11.39 5.43 15.14
C ASN A 189 10.50 4.20 15.32
N THR A 190 9.42 4.09 14.55
CA THR A 190 8.53 2.93 14.56
C THR A 190 9.25 1.67 14.08
N ARG A 191 9.97 1.73 12.95
CA ARG A 191 10.79 0.62 12.45
C ARG A 191 11.74 0.14 13.54
N VAL A 192 12.45 1.06 14.19
CA VAL A 192 13.36 0.78 15.30
C VAL A 192 12.64 0.07 16.45
N MET A 193 11.45 0.53 16.84
CA MET A 193 10.67 -0.09 17.91
C MET A 193 10.18 -1.50 17.58
N LEU A 194 9.83 -1.77 16.31
CA LEU A 194 9.31 -3.07 15.88
C LEU A 194 10.41 -4.13 15.80
N TRP A 195 11.60 -3.74 15.34
CA TRP A 195 12.66 -4.66 14.94
C TRP A 195 13.88 -4.70 15.87
N LYS A 196 14.02 -3.78 16.85
CA LYS A 196 14.99 -3.94 17.95
C LYS A 196 14.47 -4.89 19.04
#